data_AF-A0A0Q8TIG0-F1
#
_entry.id   AF-A0A0Q8TIG0-F1
#
_cell.length_a   1.000
_cell.length_b   1.000
_cell.length_c   1.000
_cell.angle_alpha   90.00
_cell.angle_beta   90.00
_cell.angle_gamma   90.00
#
_symmetry.space_group_name_H-M   'P 1'
#
loop_
_entity.id
_entity.type
_entity.pdbx_description
1 polymer ?
#
loop_
_entity_poly.entity_id
_entity_poly.type
_entity_poly.pdbx_seq_one_letter_code
_entity_poly.pdbx_strand_id
1 'polypeptide(L)'
;MPAPRADTRPSTVPVLVLPQELTHRQAPACLRMLLQGLKVHKEAGVVVDAQALSVFDTSALAVLLECRREALSDRKTFAVQGLPAALTSMAGLYGVADLLPAA
;
A
#
# COMPACT_ATOMS: atom_id res chain seq x y z
N MET A 1 35.58 12.49 27.40
CA MET A 1 35.06 11.90 26.16
C MET A 1 33.84 11.05 26.47
N PRO A 2 32.71 11.26 25.79
CA PRO A 2 31.87 10.14 25.37
C PRO A 2 31.55 10.22 23.86
N ALA A 3 31.57 9.06 23.21
CA ALA A 3 31.10 8.77 21.86
C ALA A 3 30.20 7.52 21.95
N PRO A 4 29.40 7.15 20.94
CA PRO A 4 28.60 7.97 20.04
C PRO A 4 27.13 7.46 19.90
N ARG A 5 26.23 8.37 19.52
CA ARG A 5 25.11 8.22 18.57
C ARG A 5 24.51 6.81 18.38
N ALA A 6 23.42 6.51 19.09
CA ALA A 6 22.38 5.64 18.55
C ALA A 6 21.41 6.51 17.73
N ASP A 7 21.77 6.73 16.47
CA ASP A 7 20.88 7.27 15.44
C ASP A 7 19.84 6.17 15.13
N THR A 8 18.84 5.98 16.00
CA THR A 8 17.59 5.31 15.60
C THR A 8 16.91 6.24 14.62
N ARG A 9 17.38 6.25 13.37
CA ARG A 9 16.54 6.73 12.27
C ARG A 9 15.38 5.76 12.22
N PRO A 10 14.14 6.17 12.47
CA PRO A 10 13.04 5.36 11.98
C PRO A 10 13.29 5.25 10.48
N SER A 11 13.50 4.02 10.00
CA SER A 11 13.31 3.72 8.58
C SER A 11 11.82 3.96 8.34
N THR A 12 11.43 5.22 8.15
CA THR A 12 10.04 5.67 8.10
C THR A 12 9.46 5.25 6.76
N VAL A 13 9.21 3.95 6.62
CA VAL A 13 8.60 3.38 5.42
C VAL A 13 7.41 4.27 5.04
N PRO A 14 7.35 4.82 3.82
CA PRO A 14 6.35 5.79 3.46
C PRO A 14 4.98 5.12 3.53
N VAL A 15 4.06 5.75 4.25
CA VAL A 15 2.69 5.28 4.37
C VAL A 15 1.83 6.06 3.37
N LEU A 16 1.25 5.35 2.41
CA LEU A 16 0.28 5.87 1.46
C LEU A 16 -1.12 5.52 1.94
N VAL A 17 -1.92 6.53 2.28
CA VAL A 17 -3.26 6.33 2.84
C VAL A 17 -4.29 6.17 1.72
N LEU A 18 -5.13 5.13 1.82
CA LEU A 18 -6.27 4.94 0.93
C LEU A 18 -7.43 5.87 1.29
N PRO A 19 -8.22 6.32 0.30
CA PRO A 19 -9.44 7.05 0.56
C PRO A 19 -10.46 6.17 1.30
N GLN A 20 -11.47 6.81 1.91
CA GLN A 20 -12.58 6.10 2.55
C GLN A 20 -13.42 5.28 1.56
N GLU A 21 -13.45 5.71 0.29
CA GLU A 21 -14.15 5.05 -0.80
C GLU A 21 -13.19 4.78 -1.96
N LEU A 22 -13.09 3.50 -2.36
CA LEU A 22 -12.30 3.05 -3.50
C LEU A 22 -13.15 2.11 -4.36
N THR A 23 -14.01 2.70 -5.18
CA THR A 23 -14.76 1.99 -6.22
C THR A 23 -14.14 2.23 -7.60
N HIS A 24 -14.66 1.56 -8.61
CA HIS A 24 -14.25 1.74 -10.01
C HIS A 24 -14.19 3.21 -10.45
N ARG A 25 -15.05 4.08 -9.90
CA ARG A 25 -15.08 5.51 -10.23
C ARG A 25 -13.83 6.26 -9.75
N GLN A 26 -13.39 6.02 -8.50
CA GLN A 26 -12.21 6.69 -7.95
C GLN A 26 -10.91 5.95 -8.26
N ALA A 27 -10.96 4.66 -8.58
CA ALA A 27 -9.79 3.79 -8.76
C ALA A 27 -8.71 4.38 -9.68
N PRO A 28 -9.01 4.91 -10.89
CA PRO A 28 -7.96 5.47 -11.76
C PRO A 28 -7.27 6.69 -11.17
N ALA A 29 -8.01 7.56 -10.48
CA ALA A 29 -7.45 8.76 -9.86
C ALA A 29 -6.62 8.40 -8.62
N CYS A 30 -7.15 7.53 -7.76
CA CYS A 30 -6.46 7.03 -6.58
C CYS A 30 -5.16 6.31 -6.96
N LEU A 31 -5.21 5.41 -7.94
CA LEU A 31 -4.03 4.71 -8.44
C LEU A 31 -2.95 5.69 -8.90
N ARG A 32 -3.30 6.68 -9.74
CA ARG A 32 -2.33 7.68 -10.20
C ARG A 32 -1.65 8.41 -9.04
N MET A 33 -2.41 8.79 -8.01
CA MET A 33 -1.86 9.43 -6.81
C MET A 33 -0.93 8.49 -6.03
N LEU A 34 -1.31 7.23 -5.84
CA LEU A 34 -0.48 6.22 -5.18
C LEU A 34 0.83 5.97 -5.96
N LEU A 35 0.76 5.82 -7.28
CA LEU A 35 1.93 5.62 -8.14
C LEU A 35 2.86 6.84 -8.15
N GLN A 36 2.31 8.05 -8.08
CA GLN A 36 3.13 9.25 -7.90
C GLN A 36 3.83 9.25 -6.54
N GLY A 37 3.11 8.90 -5.46
CA GLY A 37 3.70 8.72 -4.12
C GLY A 37 4.84 7.71 -4.13
N LEU A 38 4.62 6.53 -4.73
CA LEU A 38 5.65 5.51 -4.91
C LEU A 38 6.91 6.05 -5.58
N LYS A 39 6.78 6.88 -6.63
CA LYS A 39 7.92 7.47 -7.36
C LYS A 39 8.63 8.57 -6.56
N VAL A 40 7.88 9.34 -5.77
CA VAL A 40 8.44 10.41 -4.93
C VAL A 40 9.28 9.83 -3.79
N HIS A 41 8.81 8.73 -3.19
CA HIS A 41 9.54 8.06 -2.13
C HIS A 41 10.66 7.18 -2.68
N LYS A 42 11.90 7.47 -2.26
CA LYS A 42 13.11 6.70 -2.66
C LYS A 42 13.42 5.53 -1.73
N GLU A 43 12.54 5.26 -0.78
CA GLU A 43 12.74 4.26 0.25
C GLU A 43 12.56 2.86 -0.30
N ALA A 44 13.22 1.90 0.34
CA ALA A 44 13.25 0.50 -0.11
C ALA A 44 11.94 -0.25 0.18
N GLY A 45 10.97 0.37 0.83
CA GLY A 45 9.66 -0.22 1.09
C GLY A 45 8.57 0.85 1.11
N VAL A 46 7.33 0.43 0.88
CA VAL A 46 6.11 1.26 0.95
C VAL A 46 5.01 0.48 1.67
N VAL A 47 4.30 1.16 2.57
CA VAL A 47 3.11 0.63 3.23
C VAL A 47 1.88 1.38 2.72
N VAL A 48 0.82 0.66 2.35
CA VAL A 48 -0.48 1.25 2.03
C VAL A 48 -1.40 1.10 3.23
N ASP A 49 -1.92 2.19 3.77
CA ASP A 49 -2.91 2.16 4.86
C ASP A 49 -4.33 2.09 4.30
N ALA A 50 -4.99 0.96 4.52
CA ALA A 50 -6.35 0.66 4.13
C ALA A 50 -7.36 0.77 5.28
N GLN A 51 -6.95 1.22 6.47
CA GLN A 51 -7.82 1.24 7.66
C GLN A 51 -9.02 2.18 7.51
N ALA A 52 -8.86 3.27 6.76
CA ALA A 52 -9.95 4.21 6.49
C ALA A 52 -10.94 3.70 5.43
N LEU A 53 -10.61 2.62 4.70
CA LEU A 53 -11.39 2.12 3.58
C LEU A 53 -12.70 1.47 4.07
N SER A 54 -13.82 2.06 3.69
CA SER A 54 -15.16 1.65 4.12
C SER A 54 -16.05 1.19 2.95
N VAL A 55 -15.93 1.84 1.79
CA VAL A 55 -16.70 1.53 0.59
C VAL A 55 -15.72 1.10 -0.50
N PHE A 56 -15.85 -0.14 -0.98
CA PHE A 56 -14.93 -0.69 -1.97
C PHE A 56 -15.59 -1.73 -2.85
N ASP A 57 -15.02 -1.95 -4.04
CA ASP A 57 -15.39 -3.02 -4.97
C ASP A 57 -14.14 -3.81 -5.42
N THR A 58 -14.29 -4.67 -6.42
CA THR A 58 -13.17 -5.44 -7.00
C THR A 58 -12.06 -4.57 -7.59
N SER A 59 -12.35 -3.31 -7.93
CA SER A 59 -11.35 -2.36 -8.40
C SER A 59 -10.36 -1.97 -7.31
N ALA A 60 -10.75 -2.02 -6.03
CA ALA A 60 -9.81 -1.79 -4.92
C ALA A 60 -8.66 -2.82 -4.92
N LEU A 61 -8.97 -4.09 -5.21
CA LEU A 61 -7.95 -5.13 -5.36
C LEU A 61 -7.04 -4.84 -6.56
N ALA A 62 -7.61 -4.42 -7.69
CA ALA A 62 -6.83 -4.07 -8.88
C ALA A 62 -5.85 -2.93 -8.59
N VAL A 63 -6.30 -1.88 -7.88
CA VAL A 63 -5.45 -0.75 -7.48
C VAL A 63 -4.30 -1.22 -6.59
N LEU A 64 -4.57 -2.02 -5.56
CA LEU A 64 -3.53 -2.54 -4.66
C LEU A 64 -2.50 -3.42 -5.40
N LEU A 65 -2.98 -4.31 -6.29
CA LEU A 65 -2.11 -5.18 -7.08
C LEU A 65 -1.24 -4.39 -8.06
N GLU A 66 -1.78 -3.33 -8.65
CA GLU A 66 -1.02 -2.46 -9.54
C GLU A 66 0.02 -1.64 -8.76
N CYS A 67 -0.32 -1.12 -7.58
CA CYS A 67 0.64 -0.48 -6.68
C CYS A 67 1.78 -1.43 -6.30
N ARG A 68 1.47 -2.69 -5.97
CA ARG A 68 2.50 -3.71 -5.70
C ARG A 68 3.39 -3.94 -6.92
N ARG A 69 2.80 -4.08 -8.11
CA ARG A 69 3.56 -4.31 -9.35
C ARG A 69 4.57 -3.19 -9.59
N GLU A 70 4.15 -1.94 -9.44
CA GLU A 70 5.02 -0.77 -9.62
C GLU A 70 6.09 -0.68 -8.52
N ALA A 71 5.74 -0.95 -7.26
CA ALA A 71 6.72 -0.99 -6.18
C ALA A 71 7.80 -2.06 -6.43
N LEU A 72 7.41 -3.27 -6.85
CA LEU A 72 8.35 -4.33 -7.20
C LEU A 72 9.20 -4.00 -8.44
N SER A 73 8.62 -3.32 -9.44
CA SER A 73 9.36 -2.80 -10.60
C SER A 73 10.44 -1.80 -10.18
N ASP A 74 10.16 -0.99 -9.17
CA ASP A 74 11.11 -0.07 -8.54
C ASP A 74 12.08 -0.75 -7.55
N ARG A 75 12.03 -2.09 -7.41
CA ARG A 75 12.77 -2.90 -6.42
C ARG A 75 12.47 -2.52 -4.96
N LYS A 76 11.26 -2.05 -4.69
CA LYS A 76 10.77 -1.73 -3.35
C LYS A 76 9.90 -2.86 -2.80
N THR A 77 9.88 -3.00 -1.48
CA THR A 77 8.90 -3.84 -0.80
C THR A 77 7.54 -3.14 -0.77
N PHE A 78 6.47 -3.92 -0.74
CA PHE A 78 5.10 -3.44 -0.68
C PHE A 78 4.40 -4.22 0.43
N ALA A 79 3.68 -3.51 1.30
CA ALA A 79 2.84 -4.12 2.32
C ALA A 79 1.58 -3.28 2.53
N VAL A 80 0.53 -3.89 3.08
CA VAL A 80 -0.75 -3.23 3.34
C VAL A 80 -1.09 -3.30 4.81
N GLN A 81 -1.40 -2.17 5.41
CA GLN A 81 -1.82 -2.04 6.80
C GLN A 81 -3.35 -1.87 6.87
N GLY A 82 -3.98 -2.49 7.87
CA GLY A 82 -5.39 -2.26 8.16
C GLY A 82 -6.37 -2.74 7.08
N LEU A 83 -6.01 -3.79 6.31
CA LEU A 83 -6.87 -4.31 5.25
C LEU A 83 -8.23 -4.78 5.82
N PRO A 84 -9.37 -4.25 5.35
CA PRO A 84 -10.68 -4.67 5.84
C PRO A 84 -10.92 -6.17 5.59
N ALA A 85 -11.48 -6.89 6.57
CA ALA A 85 -11.71 -8.34 6.47
C ALA A 85 -12.54 -8.74 5.24
N ALA A 86 -13.51 -7.91 4.85
CA ALA A 86 -14.29 -8.13 3.64
C ALA A 86 -13.45 -7.99 2.35
N LEU A 87 -12.48 -7.07 2.30
CA LEU A 87 -11.54 -6.96 1.18
C LEU A 87 -10.57 -8.16 1.16
N THR A 88 -10.11 -8.63 2.33
CA THR A 88 -9.31 -9.87 2.44
C THR A 88 -10.09 -11.08 1.93
N SER A 89 -11.36 -11.19 2.29
CA SER A 89 -12.23 -12.27 1.82
C SER A 89 -12.40 -12.22 0.30
N MET A 90 -12.62 -11.03 -0.28
CA MET A 90 -12.66 -10.87 -1.74
C MET A 90 -11.33 -11.28 -2.37
N ALA A 91 -10.20 -10.82 -1.83
CA ALA A 91 -8.87 -11.21 -2.32
C ALA A 91 -8.68 -12.74 -2.29
N GLY A 92 -9.16 -13.41 -1.26
CA GLY A 92 -9.17 -14.88 -1.15
C GLY A 92 -10.01 -15.55 -2.24
N LEU A 93 -11.23 -15.05 -2.48
CA LEU A 93 -12.11 -15.57 -3.54
C LEU A 93 -11.51 -15.42 -4.94
N TYR A 94 -10.76 -14.34 -5.18
CA TYR A 94 -10.05 -14.11 -6.45
C TYR A 94 -8.66 -14.78 -6.51
N GLY A 95 -8.20 -15.44 -5.44
CA GLY A 95 -6.88 -16.08 -5.39
C GLY A 95 -5.70 -15.10 -5.37
N VAL A 96 -5.92 -13.86 -4.95
CA VAL A 96 -4.92 -12.78 -4.92
C VAL A 96 -4.53 -12.36 -3.50
N ALA A 97 -5.01 -13.05 -2.46
CA ALA A 97 -4.71 -12.72 -1.07
C ALA A 97 -3.20 -12.77 -0.76
N ASP A 98 -2.49 -13.78 -1.26
CA ASP A 98 -1.04 -13.93 -1.05
C ASP A 98 -0.21 -12.82 -1.73
N LEU A 99 -0.82 -12.08 -2.64
CA LEU A 99 -0.21 -10.93 -3.31
C LEU A 99 -0.32 -9.65 -2.49
N LEU A 100 -1.07 -9.64 -1.38
CA LEU A 100 -1.28 -8.47 -0.52
C LEU A 100 -0.71 -8.74 0.88
N PRO A 101 0.63 -8.74 1.04
CA PRO A 101 1.24 -9.00 2.33
C PRO A 101 0.87 -7.91 3.34
N ALA A 102 0.56 -8.33 4.57
CA ALA A 102 0.31 -7.40 5.67
C ALA A 102 1.61 -6.72 6.12
N ALA A 103 1.50 -5.43 6.49
CA ALA A 103 2.61 -4.63 7.04
C ALA A 103 2.85 -4.91 8.54
#